data_AF-A0A520YL11-F1
#
_entry.id   AF-A0A520YL11-F1
#
_cell.length_a   1.000
_cell.length_b   1.000
_cell.length_c   1.000
_cell.angle_alpha   90.00
_cell.angle_beta   90.00
_cell.angle_gamma   90.00
#
_symmetry.space_group_name_H-M   'P 1'
#
loop_
_entity.id
_entity.type
_entity.pdbx_description
1 polymer ?
#
loop_
_entity_poly.entity_id
_entity_poly.type
_entity_poly.pdbx_seq_one_letter_code
_entity_poly.pdbx_strand_id
1 'polypeptide(L)' 'MTEYVPNERVVIETKGGVTATLAYTFTSNQGGTKVDVETEYTIPVPVLGRLAEKLVLKRNQRESEMGLANLKERLEV' A
#
# COMPACT_ATOMS: atom_id res chain seq x y z
N MET A 1 -7.69 -7.20 -9.05
CA MET A 1 -6.40 -7.91 -8.94
C MET A 1 -5.87 -8.08 -10.34
N THR A 2 -4.62 -7.68 -10.56
CA THR A 2 -3.94 -7.65 -11.86
C THR A 2 -2.80 -8.66 -11.96
N GLU A 3 -2.24 -9.12 -10.83
CA GLU A 3 -1.24 -10.18 -10.76
C GLU A 3 -1.46 -11.03 -9.50
N TYR A 4 -1.25 -12.34 -9.60
CA TYR A 4 -1.27 -13.27 -8.47
C TYR A 4 -0.28 -14.41 -8.69
N VAL A 5 0.78 -14.43 -7.87
CA VAL A 5 1.76 -15.51 -7.76
C VAL A 5 1.68 -16.03 -6.31
N PRO A 6 1.23 -17.27 -6.10
CA PRO A 6 1.05 -17.84 -4.76
C PRO A 6 2.31 -17.69 -3.91
N ASN A 7 2.14 -17.22 -2.66
CA ASN A 7 3.20 -17.04 -1.66
C ASN A 7 4.36 -16.09 -2.05
N GLU A 8 4.27 -15.39 -3.18
CA GLU A 8 5.34 -14.53 -3.69
C GLU A 8 4.85 -13.10 -3.92
N ARG A 9 3.77 -12.93 -4.70
CA ARG A 9 3.39 -11.60 -5.20
C ARG A 9 1.90 -11.47 -5.47
N VAL A 10 1.34 -10.33 -5.08
CA VAL A 10 -0.03 -9.94 -5.44
C VAL A 10 -0.03 -8.49 -5.89
N VAL A 11 -0.56 -8.20 -7.07
CA VAL A 11 -0.75 -6.83 -7.55
C VAL A 11 -2.23 -6.55 -7.72
N ILE A 12 -2.66 -5.40 -7.18
CA ILE A 12 -4.05 -4.98 -7.17
C ILE A 12 -4.12 -3.54 -7.68
N GLU A 13 -4.92 -3.35 -8.73
CA GLU A 13 -5.35 -2.02 -9.13
C GLU A 13 -6.65 -1.66 -8.40
N THR A 14 -6.70 -0.43 -7.87
CA THR A 14 -7.87 0.16 -7.24
C THR A 14 -8.37 1.34 -8.06
N LYS A 15 -9.69 1.42 -8.24
CA LYS A 15 -10.37 2.49 -8.97
C LYS A 15 -11.26 3.26 -8.00
N GLY A 16 -11.16 4.59 -7.99
CA GLY A 16 -11.87 5.47 -7.07
C GLY A 16 -11.43 6.93 -7.24
N GLY A 17 -11.57 7.75 -6.19
CA GLY A 17 -11.15 9.16 -6.22
C GLY A 17 -9.67 9.38 -6.56
N VAL A 18 -8.84 8.35 -6.36
CA VAL A 18 -7.47 8.22 -6.88
C VAL A 18 -7.32 6.80 -7.41
N THR A 19 -6.74 6.65 -8.60
CA THR A 19 -6.35 5.33 -9.12
C THR A 19 -4.98 4.98 -8.55
N ALA A 20 -4.85 3.76 -8.00
CA ALA A 20 -3.62 3.30 -7.39
C ALA A 20 -3.36 1.81 -7.70
N THR A 21 -2.09 1.47 -7.85
CA THR A 21 -1.57 0.11 -7.93
C THR A 21 -0.89 -0.22 -6.62
N LEU A 22 -1.28 -1.33 -5.99
CA LEU A 22 -0.65 -1.86 -4.80
C LEU A 22 0.03 -3.19 -5.16
N ALA A 23 1.34 -3.28 -4.92
CA ALA A 23 2.10 -4.51 -5.08
C ALA A 23 2.54 -5.02 -3.71
N TYR A 24 2.07 -6.22 -3.36
CA TYR A 24 2.46 -6.95 -2.16
C TYR A 24 3.52 -7.98 -2.56
N THR A 25 4.65 -7.98 -1.85
CA THR A 25 5.71 -8.97 -2.00
C THR A 25 5.90 -9.70 -0.68
N PHE A 26 5.92 -11.03 -0.74
CA PHE A 26 6.04 -11.91 0.42
C PHE A 26 7.40 -12.59 0.39
N THR A 27 8.16 -12.47 1.47
CA THR A 27 9.47 -13.11 1.61
C THR A 27 9.60 -13.80 2.96
N SER A 28 10.29 -14.93 3.00
CA SER A 28 10.59 -15.61 4.27
C SER A 28 11.53 -14.76 5.12
N ASN A 29 11.24 -14.60 6.41
CA ASN A 29 12.11 -13.89 7.34
C ASN A 29 12.03 -14.51 8.74
N GLN A 30 13.13 -15.14 9.20
CA GLN A 30 13.29 -15.67 10.56
C GLN A 30 12.12 -16.53 11.07
N GLY A 31 11.62 -17.45 10.24
CA GLY A 31 10.49 -18.32 10.59
C GLY A 31 9.11 -17.66 10.46
N GLY A 32 9.06 -16.38 10.08
CA GLY A 32 7.85 -15.66 9.69
C GLY A 32 7.90 -15.19 8.24
N THR A 33 6.98 -14.30 7.89
CA THR A 33 6.90 -13.67 6.56
C THR A 33 7.13 -12.17 6.70
N LYS A 34 8.05 -11.62 5.91
CA LYS A 34 8.14 -10.19 5.67
C LYS A 34 7.23 -9.85 4.50
N VAL A 35 6.35 -8.87 4.71
CA VAL A 35 5.46 -8.34 3.68
C VAL A 35 5.93 -6.94 3.34
N ASP A 36 6.33 -6.72 2.09
CA ASP A 36 6.61 -5.40 1.54
C ASP A 36 5.41 -4.95 0.70
N VAL A 37 5.01 -3.68 0.83
CA VAL A 37 3.90 -3.11 0.07
C VAL A 37 4.35 -1.84 -0.62
N GLU A 38 4.30 -1.87 -1.94
CA GLU A 38 4.57 -0.73 -2.81
C GLU A 38 3.24 -0.17 -3.31
N THR A 39 3.02 1.13 -3.10
CA THR A 39 1.80 1.81 -3.54
C THR A 39 2.17 2.88 -4.55
N GLU A 40 1.78 2.69 -5.79
CA GLU A 40 1.91 3.67 -6.87
C GLU A 40 0.57 4.34 -7.12
N TYR A 41 0.53 5.66 -7.06
CA TYR A 41 -0.69 6.41 -7.31
C TYR A 41 -0.37 7.81 -7.83
N THR A 42 -1.29 8.36 -8.62
CA THR A 42 -1.20 9.76 -9.08
C THR A 42 -2.30 10.56 -8.43
N ILE A 43 -1.95 11.58 -7.66
CA ILE A 43 -2.95 12.53 -7.16
C ILE A 43 -3.20 13.59 -8.25
N PRO A 44 -4.44 13.74 -8.74
CA PRO A 44 -4.72 14.78 -9.73
C PRO A 44 -4.54 16.17 -9.09
N VAL A 45 -3.70 17.01 -9.69
CA VAL A 45 -3.42 18.39 -9.21
C VAL A 45 -4.68 19.23 -8.95
N PRO A 46 -5.78 19.15 -9.72
CA PRO A 46 -7.00 19.90 -9.41
C PRO A 46 -7.64 19.53 -8.05
N VAL A 47 -7.35 18.35 -7.53
CA VAL A 47 -7.84 17.84 -6.23
C VAL A 47 -6.99 18.37 -5.06
N LEU A 48 -5.74 18.75 -5.32
CA LEU A 48 -4.82 19.30 -4.33
C LEU A 48 -4.69 20.81 -4.51
N GLY A 49 -5.08 21.59 -3.50
CA GLY A 49 -4.66 22.99 -3.45
C GLY A 49 -3.12 23.10 -3.48
N ARG A 50 -2.57 24.19 -4.03
CA ARG A 50 -1.12 24.41 -4.30
C ARG A 50 -0.15 24.15 -3.12
N LEU A 51 -0.65 23.97 -1.89
CA LEU A 51 0.13 23.78 -0.67
C LEU A 51 -0.12 22.44 0.05
N ALA A 52 -1.04 21.60 -0.44
CA ALA A 52 -1.50 20.41 0.29
C ALA A 52 -0.68 19.14 -0.01
N GLU A 53 0.15 19.14 -1.06
CA GLU A 53 0.79 17.92 -1.58
C GLU A 53 1.65 17.19 -0.54
N LYS A 54 2.59 17.88 0.12
CA LYS A 54 3.45 17.27 1.15
C LYS A 54 2.67 16.75 2.35
N LEU A 55 1.59 17.44 2.75
CA LEU A 55 0.75 17.04 3.86
C LEU A 55 -0.02 15.76 3.52
N VAL A 56 -0.56 15.69 2.30
CA VAL A 56 -1.28 14.50 1.82
C VAL A 56 -0.34 13.32 1.67
N LEU A 57 0.86 13.50 1.12
CA LEU A 57 1.87 12.43 1.05
C LEU A 57 2.20 11.88 2.44
N LYS A 58 2.48 12.76 3.42
CA LYS A 58 2.79 12.34 4.79
C LYS A 58 1.62 11.62 5.46
N ARG A 59 0.39 12.08 5.23
CA ARG A 59 -0.82 11.44 5.75
C ARG A 59 -1.02 10.05 5.13
N ASN A 60 -0.91 9.93 3.81
CA ASN A 60 -1.06 8.66 3.11
C ASN A 60 -0.01 7.63 3.55
N GLN A 61 1.23 8.08 3.76
CA GLN A 61 2.28 7.22 4.29
C GLN A 61 1.92 6.68 5.68
N ARG A 62 1.48 7.56 6.59
CA ARG A 62 1.04 7.14 7.93
C ARG A 62 -0.16 6.17 7.88
N GLU A 63 -1.14 6.44 7.02
CA GLU A 63 -2.29 5.55 6.84
C GLU A 63 -1.87 4.17 6.30
N SER A 64 -0.89 4.13 5.39
CA SER A 64 -0.33 2.88 4.85
C SER A 64 0.42 2.08 5.93
N GLU A 65 1.24 2.75 6.74
CA GLU A 65 1.97 2.13 7.86
C GLU A 65 1.00 1.56 8.91
N MET A 66 -0.06 2.29 9.26
CA MET A 66 -1.09 1.81 10.18
C MET A 66 -1.85 0.60 9.59
N GLY A 67 -2.14 0.61 8.29
CA GLY A 67 -2.75 -0.52 7.59
C GLY A 67 -1.90 -1.79 7.69
N LEU A 68 -0.58 -1.66 7.50
CA LEU A 68 0.37 -2.77 7.66
C LEU A 68 0.48 -3.27 9.09
N ALA A 69 0.50 -2.37 10.08
CA ALA A 69 0.53 -2.75 11.48
C ALA A 69 -0.72 -3.56 11.87
N ASN A 70 -1.90 -3.11 11.44
CA ASN A 70 -3.16 -3.82 11.67
C ASN A 70 -3.21 -5.18 10.96
N LEU A 71 -2.64 -5.27 9.75
CA LEU A 71 -2.54 -6.54 9.01
C LEU A 71 -1.67 -7.53 9.79
N LYS A 72 -0.50 -7.09 10.27
CA LYS A 72 0.39 -7.90 11.09
C LYS A 72 -0.32 -8.41 12.34
N GLU A 73 -0.95 -7.51 13.09
CA GLU A 73 -1.68 -7.85 14.31
C GLU A 73 -2.73 -8.94 14.04
N ARG A 74 -3.51 -8.84 12.96
CA ARG A 74 -4.55 -9.82 12.63
C ARG A 74 -4.03 -11.19 12.17
N LEU A 75 -2.84 -11.24 11.58
CA LEU A 75 -2.27 -12.47 11.02
C LEU A 75 -1.38 -13.22 12.03
N GLU A 76 -0.89 -12.54 13.06
CA GLU A 76 0.01 -13.11 14.07
C GLU A 76 -0.69 -13.40 15.41
N VAL A 77 -2.03 -13.38 15.46
CA VAL A 77 -2.83 -13.83 16.62
C VAL A 77 -2.80 -15.34 16.77
#